data_AF-A0A326RWG0-F1
#
_entry.id   AF-A0A326RWG0-F1
#
_cell.length_a   1.000
_cell.length_b   1.000
_cell.length_c   1.000
_cell.angle_alpha   90.00
_cell.angle_beta   90.00
_cell.angle_gamma   90.00
#
_symmetry.space_group_name_H-M   'P 1'
#
loop_
_entity.id
_entity.type
_entity.pdbx_description
1 polymer ?
#
loop_
_entity_poly.entity_id
_entity_poly.type
_entity_poly.pdbx_seq_one_letter_code
_entity_poly.pdbx_strand_id
1 'polypeptide(L)'
;MEYTLQNIILEIHNKEDKISLESKRIIDEAFEMTQYLQDHLFSVKKHILEEGFENDTEEINFFRTIKPQILGKLIYYNKIYRIETTCPVDTGKMYYNYFTMQLAHLKREYSEHVCNSDFYRYYRSGRTDRDQIYFKRGNINYHDGLNSIVFEIDPSFSTFFDYICICSMYCWLVLLLPPFFQSPHCSF
;
A
#
# COMPACT_ATOMS: atom_id res chain seq x y z
N MET A 1 -5.38 14.03 -18.34
CA MET A 1 -5.65 14.30 -16.90
C MET A 1 -4.35 14.73 -16.18
N GLU A 2 -4.27 15.88 -15.50
CA GLU A 2 -3.01 16.37 -14.88
C GLU A 2 -2.79 15.89 -13.43
N TYR A 3 -3.19 14.65 -13.11
CA TYR A 3 -2.71 13.95 -11.91
C TYR A 3 -1.34 13.36 -12.21
N THR A 4 -0.29 14.18 -12.17
CA THR A 4 1.05 13.63 -12.27
C THR A 4 1.35 12.82 -11.01
N LEU A 5 1.93 11.63 -11.18
CA LEU A 5 2.40 10.80 -10.06
C LEU A 5 3.26 11.59 -9.07
N GLN A 6 4.06 12.52 -9.60
CA GLN A 6 4.93 13.39 -8.82
C GLN A 6 4.12 14.33 -7.91
N ASN A 7 3.02 14.91 -8.40
CA ASN A 7 2.17 15.78 -7.59
C ASN A 7 1.51 14.99 -6.45
N ILE A 8 0.96 13.81 -6.71
CA ILE A 8 0.30 12.98 -5.69
C ILE A 8 1.31 12.56 -4.60
N ILE A 9 2.48 12.07 -5.01
CA ILE A 9 3.53 11.66 -4.06
C ILE A 9 3.98 12.86 -3.23
N LEU A 10 4.15 14.03 -3.86
CA LEU A 10 4.56 15.25 -3.18
C LEU A 10 3.50 15.72 -2.18
N GLU A 11 2.22 15.71 -2.54
CA GLU A 11 1.12 16.05 -1.62
C GLU A 11 1.09 15.14 -0.41
N ILE A 12 1.24 13.82 -0.63
CA ILE A 12 1.27 12.84 0.45
C ILE A 12 2.50 13.08 1.35
N HIS A 13 3.69 13.26 0.78
CA HIS A 13 4.91 13.54 1.56
C HIS A 13 4.79 14.83 2.38
N ASN A 14 4.26 15.91 1.80
CA ASN A 14 4.03 17.15 2.52
C ASN A 14 3.07 16.95 3.71
N LYS A 15 2.06 16.09 3.54
CA LYS A 15 1.11 15.76 4.60
C LYS A 15 1.74 14.88 5.68
N GLU A 16 2.60 13.93 5.30
CA GLU A 16 3.39 13.10 6.23
C GLU A 16 4.31 13.99 7.08
N ASP A 17 5.07 14.89 6.45
CA ASP A 17 5.96 15.83 7.15
C ASP A 17 5.18 16.70 8.14
N LYS A 18 4.03 17.23 7.71
CA LYS A 18 3.18 18.05 8.58
C LYS A 18 2.68 17.28 9.79
N ILE A 19 2.15 16.07 9.60
CA ILE A 19 1.61 15.27 10.70
C ILE A 19 2.74 14.83 11.64
N SER A 20 3.91 14.47 11.11
CA SER A 20 5.07 14.09 11.91
C SER A 20 5.56 15.24 12.82
N LEU A 21 5.41 16.49 12.39
CA LEU A 21 5.72 17.68 13.19
C LEU A 21 4.66 17.99 14.26
N GLU A 22 3.39 17.69 14.00
CA GLU A 22 2.25 18.02 14.89
C GLU A 22 1.95 16.90 15.91
N SER A 23 2.15 15.65 15.51
CA SER A 23 1.79 14.45 16.28
C SER A 23 2.84 14.09 17.32
N LYS A 24 2.37 13.70 18.51
CA LYS A 24 3.25 13.26 19.61
C LYS A 24 3.44 11.75 19.69
N ARG A 25 2.53 10.97 19.08
CA ARG A 25 2.53 9.51 19.14
C ARG A 25 2.38 8.93 17.74
N ILE A 26 3.10 7.85 17.48
CA ILE A 26 3.07 7.11 16.20
C ILE A 26 1.65 6.60 15.89
N ILE A 27 0.88 6.22 16.91
CA ILE A 27 -0.51 5.78 16.76
C ILE A 27 -1.39 6.90 16.19
N ASP A 28 -1.21 8.13 16.68
CA ASP A 28 -1.99 9.29 16.23
C ASP A 28 -1.60 9.65 14.79
N GLU A 29 -0.30 9.68 14.48
CA GLU A 29 0.20 9.88 13.12
C GLU A 29 -0.37 8.84 12.14
N ALA A 30 -0.32 7.56 12.52
CA ALA A 30 -0.82 6.48 11.68
C ALA A 30 -2.34 6.56 11.48
N PHE A 31 -3.09 6.96 12.51
CA PHE A 31 -4.53 7.15 12.40
C PHE A 31 -4.87 8.31 11.46
N GLU A 32 -4.26 9.48 11.66
CA GLU A 32 -4.51 10.67 10.84
C GLU A 32 -4.11 10.44 9.38
N MET A 33 -2.96 9.81 9.13
CA MET A 33 -2.53 9.46 7.77
C MET A 33 -3.47 8.44 7.13
N THR A 34 -3.99 7.47 7.89
CA THR A 34 -4.98 6.51 7.39
C THR A 34 -6.25 7.23 6.92
N GLN A 35 -6.78 8.16 7.73
CA GLN A 35 -7.97 8.94 7.37
C GLN A 35 -7.72 9.80 6.13
N TYR A 36 -6.60 10.54 6.11
CA TYR A 36 -6.24 11.38 4.97
C TYR A 36 -6.12 10.59 3.66
N LEU A 37 -5.41 9.46 3.68
CA LEU A 37 -5.20 8.63 2.49
C LEU A 37 -6.51 7.98 2.02
N GLN A 38 -7.40 7.63 2.95
CA GLN A 38 -8.73 7.11 2.62
C GLN A 38 -9.59 8.17 1.92
N ASP A 39 -9.64 9.38 2.46
CA ASP A 39 -10.38 10.50 1.87
C ASP A 39 -9.81 10.90 0.51
N HIS A 40 -8.48 10.93 0.39
CA HIS A 40 -7.79 11.23 -0.86
C HIS A 40 -8.08 10.17 -1.93
N LEU A 41 -8.02 8.88 -1.57
CA LEU A 41 -8.38 7.79 -2.47
C LEU A 41 -9.85 7.87 -2.91
N PHE A 42 -10.74 8.22 -1.99
CA PHE A 42 -12.16 8.40 -2.30
C PHE A 42 -12.40 9.56 -3.29
N SER A 43 -11.70 10.68 -3.10
CA SER A 43 -11.73 11.83 -4.03
C SER A 43 -11.24 11.43 -5.43
N VAL A 44 -10.09 10.75 -5.49
CA VAL A 44 -9.52 10.23 -6.75
C VAL A 44 -10.49 9.27 -7.44
N LYS A 45 -11.10 8.35 -6.68
CA LYS A 45 -12.13 7.44 -7.20
C LYS A 45 -13.31 8.20 -7.80
N LYS A 46 -13.85 9.18 -7.08
CA LYS A 46 -14.98 9.97 -7.55
C LYS A 46 -14.65 10.67 -8.88
N HIS A 47 -13.49 11.31 -8.95
CA HIS A 47 -13.03 11.98 -10.16
C HIS A 47 -12.92 11.03 -11.36
N ILE A 48 -12.34 9.84 -11.15
CA ILE A 48 -12.20 8.82 -12.22
C ILE A 48 -13.55 8.28 -12.67
N LEU A 49 -14.54 8.18 -11.78
CA LEU A 49 -15.88 7.73 -12.15
C LEU A 49 -16.69 8.81 -12.89
N GLU A 50 -16.40 10.09 -12.66
CA GLU A 50 -17.06 11.23 -13.31
C GLU A 50 -16.46 11.53 -14.69
N GLU A 51 -15.13 11.62 -14.80
CA GLU A 51 -14.43 11.99 -16.04
C GLU A 51 -14.08 10.76 -16.92
N GLY A 52 -13.86 9.61 -16.30
CA GLY A 52 -13.31 8.43 -16.97
C GLY A 52 -11.80 8.55 -17.24
N PHE A 53 -11.27 7.61 -18.03
CA PHE A 53 -9.92 7.71 -18.59
C PHE A 53 -9.99 8.12 -20.05
N GLU A 54 -9.06 8.95 -20.51
CA GLU A 54 -8.94 9.40 -21.88
C GLU A 54 -8.60 8.24 -22.83
N ASN A 55 -7.81 7.27 -22.35
CA ASN A 55 -7.41 6.08 -23.11
C ASN A 55 -6.89 4.95 -22.20
N ASP A 56 -6.72 3.76 -22.78
CA ASP A 56 -6.21 2.57 -22.09
C ASP A 56 -4.82 2.78 -21.45
N THR A 57 -3.95 3.62 -22.05
CA THR A 57 -2.61 3.88 -21.52
C THR A 57 -2.68 4.66 -20.20
N GLU A 58 -3.60 5.62 -20.12
CA GLU A 58 -3.86 6.38 -18.90
C GLU A 58 -4.45 5.49 -17.81
N GLU A 59 -5.42 4.64 -18.16
CA GLU A 59 -5.99 3.64 -17.23
C GLU A 59 -4.90 2.71 -16.67
N ILE A 60 -4.08 2.14 -17.55
CA ILE A 60 -2.97 1.26 -17.15
C ILE A 60 -2.00 2.00 -16.24
N ASN A 61 -1.61 3.22 -16.59
CA ASN A 61 -0.67 3.99 -15.77
C ASN A 61 -1.27 4.30 -14.38
N PHE A 62 -2.57 4.60 -14.31
CA PHE A 62 -3.24 4.80 -13.04
C PHE A 62 -3.18 3.55 -12.16
N PHE A 63 -3.60 2.39 -12.67
CA PHE A 63 -3.64 1.14 -11.91
C PHE A 63 -2.26 0.54 -11.63
N ARG A 64 -1.29 0.76 -12.51
CA ARG A 64 0.08 0.25 -12.36
C ARG A 64 0.94 1.10 -11.42
N THR A 65 0.73 2.42 -11.44
CA THR A 65 1.69 3.37 -10.86
C THR A 65 1.05 4.26 -9.80
N ILE A 66 -0.08 4.90 -10.08
CA ILE A 66 -0.66 5.91 -9.18
C ILE A 66 -1.40 5.27 -8.01
N LYS A 67 -2.42 4.45 -8.33
CA LYS A 67 -3.29 3.83 -7.33
C LYS A 67 -2.50 2.97 -6.32
N PRO A 68 -1.51 2.15 -6.73
CA PRO A 68 -0.72 1.39 -5.78
C PRO A 68 0.02 2.25 -4.76
N GLN A 69 0.45 3.48 -5.10
CA GLN A 69 1.21 4.33 -4.18
C GLN A 69 0.34 4.82 -3.01
N ILE A 70 -0.87 5.28 -3.33
CA ILE A 70 -1.85 5.72 -2.33
C ILE A 70 -2.26 4.53 -1.45
N LEU A 71 -2.63 3.40 -2.08
CA LEU A 71 -3.06 2.22 -1.35
C LEU A 71 -1.93 1.57 -0.55
N GLY A 72 -0.70 1.57 -1.06
CA GLY A 72 0.49 1.07 -0.36
C GLY A 72 0.73 1.82 0.94
N LYS A 73 0.67 3.15 0.91
CA LYS A 73 0.79 3.97 2.13
C LYS A 73 -0.41 3.78 3.06
N LEU A 74 -1.63 3.64 2.54
CA LEU A 74 -2.82 3.37 3.35
C LEU A 74 -2.70 2.07 4.14
N ILE A 75 -2.28 0.97 3.48
CA ILE A 75 -2.04 -0.31 4.14
C ILE A 75 -0.90 -0.20 5.15
N TYR A 76 0.17 0.52 4.81
CA TYR A 76 1.32 0.75 5.70
C TYR A 76 0.89 1.39 7.03
N TYR A 77 0.21 2.53 6.98
CA TYR A 77 -0.23 3.23 8.19
C TYR A 77 -1.29 2.43 8.96
N ASN A 78 -2.20 1.74 8.28
CA ASN A 78 -3.13 0.84 8.96
C ASN A 78 -2.43 -0.30 9.70
N LYS A 79 -1.39 -0.91 9.10
CA LYS A 79 -0.57 -1.94 9.75
C LYS A 79 0.18 -1.39 10.95
N ILE A 80 0.77 -0.20 10.86
CA ILE A 80 1.42 0.46 12.02
C ILE A 80 0.41 0.64 13.14
N TYR A 81 -0.73 1.26 12.85
CA TYR A 81 -1.79 1.50 13.84
C TYR A 81 -2.19 0.20 14.54
N ARG A 82 -2.43 -0.88 13.79
CA ARG A 82 -2.81 -2.18 14.34
C ARG A 82 -1.70 -2.79 15.20
N ILE A 83 -0.45 -2.77 14.74
CA ILE A 83 0.67 -3.37 15.47
C ILE A 83 0.90 -2.63 16.79
N GLU A 84 0.93 -1.29 16.75
CA GLU A 84 1.15 -0.44 17.92
C GLU A 84 0.01 -0.57 18.93
N THR A 85 -1.25 -0.53 18.49
CA THR A 85 -2.43 -0.62 19.40
C THR A 85 -2.63 -2.00 20.00
N THR A 86 -2.05 -3.06 19.41
CA THR A 86 -2.11 -4.42 19.95
C THR A 86 -0.84 -4.80 20.74
N CYS A 87 0.14 -3.90 20.82
CA CYS A 87 1.32 -4.13 21.64
C CYS A 87 0.93 -4.13 23.13
N PRO A 88 1.16 -5.24 23.86
CA PRO A 88 0.70 -5.38 25.25
C PRO A 88 1.59 -4.66 26.27
N VAL A 89 2.71 -4.10 25.83
CA VAL A 89 3.77 -3.52 26.67
C VAL A 89 4.33 -2.27 25.99
N ASP A 90 4.75 -1.28 26.77
CA ASP A 90 5.21 -0.01 26.20
C ASP A 90 6.73 0.07 26.04
N THR A 91 7.51 -0.79 26.72
CA THR A 91 8.99 -0.74 26.69
C THR A 91 9.66 -2.10 26.99
N GLY A 92 10.98 -2.17 26.75
CA GLY A 92 11.85 -3.26 27.22
C GLY A 92 11.96 -4.47 26.28
N LYS A 93 12.52 -5.57 26.79
CA LYS A 93 12.82 -6.77 25.98
C LYS A 93 11.57 -7.40 25.36
N MET A 94 10.44 -7.36 26.08
CA MET A 94 9.16 -7.89 25.56
C MET A 94 8.63 -7.04 24.41
N TYR A 95 8.76 -5.72 24.49
CA TYR A 95 8.44 -4.80 23.38
C TYR A 95 9.26 -5.14 22.14
N TYR A 96 10.58 -5.21 22.27
CA TYR A 96 11.47 -5.56 21.16
C TYR A 96 11.14 -6.92 20.53
N ASN A 97 10.90 -7.94 21.36
CA ASN A 97 10.51 -9.28 20.88
C ASN A 97 9.19 -9.26 20.12
N TYR A 98 8.20 -8.52 20.60
CA TYR A 98 6.90 -8.36 19.93
C TYR A 98 7.08 -7.82 18.51
N PHE A 99 7.78 -6.69 18.35
CA PHE A 99 8.00 -6.11 17.02
C PHE A 99 8.88 -6.98 16.12
N THR A 100 9.85 -7.70 16.68
CA THR A 100 10.65 -8.68 15.94
C THR A 100 9.77 -9.81 15.40
N MET A 101 8.82 -10.31 16.20
CA MET A 101 7.86 -11.32 15.76
C MET A 101 6.91 -10.78 14.69
N GLN A 102 6.41 -9.55 14.84
CA GLN A 102 5.57 -8.90 13.85
C GLN A 102 6.31 -8.75 12.51
N LEU A 103 7.57 -8.30 12.53
CA LEU A 103 8.39 -8.19 11.32
C LEU A 103 8.61 -9.57 10.66
N ALA A 104 8.85 -10.62 11.45
CA ALA A 104 8.98 -11.98 10.93
C ALA A 104 7.68 -12.49 10.30
N HIS A 105 6.53 -12.15 10.89
CA HIS A 105 5.21 -12.47 10.34
C HIS A 105 5.00 -11.78 8.98
N LEU A 106 5.27 -10.47 8.90
CA LEU A 106 5.14 -9.70 7.65
C LEU A 106 6.04 -10.27 6.53
N LYS A 107 7.28 -10.66 6.86
CA LYS A 107 8.20 -11.31 5.93
C LYS A 107 7.67 -12.64 5.39
N ARG A 108 7.01 -13.42 6.26
CA ARG A 108 6.39 -14.69 5.88
C ARG A 108 5.21 -14.47 4.95
N GLU A 109 4.27 -13.59 5.32
CA GLU A 109 3.10 -13.24 4.50
C GLU A 109 3.53 -12.83 3.08
N TYR A 110 4.57 -12.01 2.98
CA TYR A 110 5.10 -11.58 1.68
C TYR A 110 5.74 -12.73 0.88
N SER A 111 6.52 -13.58 1.53
CA SER A 111 7.18 -14.69 0.85
C SER A 111 6.16 -15.70 0.33
N GLU A 112 5.13 -15.99 1.11
CA GLU A 112 4.08 -16.96 0.79
C GLU A 112 3.11 -16.43 -0.28
N HIS A 113 2.68 -15.18 -0.19
CA HIS A 113 1.59 -14.66 -1.02
C HIS A 113 2.03 -13.78 -2.19
N VAL A 114 3.26 -13.24 -2.18
CA VAL A 114 3.67 -12.22 -3.15
C VAL A 114 4.87 -12.68 -3.97
N CYS A 115 5.98 -13.04 -3.30
CA CYS A 115 7.27 -13.28 -3.94
C CYS A 115 7.23 -14.37 -5.02
N ASN A 116 6.41 -15.40 -4.80
CA ASN A 116 6.30 -16.56 -5.68
C ASN A 116 5.25 -16.39 -6.79
N SER A 117 4.57 -15.24 -6.88
CA SER A 117 3.55 -15.02 -7.91
C SER A 117 4.17 -14.60 -9.25
N ASP A 118 3.59 -15.10 -10.35
CA ASP A 118 3.99 -14.70 -11.70
C ASP A 118 3.76 -13.22 -11.96
N PHE A 119 2.71 -12.65 -11.36
CA PHE A 119 2.47 -11.21 -11.39
C PHE A 119 3.60 -10.43 -10.72
N TYR A 120 4.05 -10.83 -9.53
CA TYR A 120 5.15 -10.14 -8.85
C TYR A 120 6.46 -10.19 -9.67
N ARG A 121 6.79 -11.36 -10.24
CA ARG A 121 7.94 -11.51 -11.14
C ARG A 121 7.84 -10.59 -12.36
N TYR A 122 6.66 -10.53 -12.98
CA TYR A 122 6.37 -9.61 -14.08
C TYR A 122 6.57 -8.15 -13.65
N TYR A 123 5.92 -7.73 -12.57
CA TYR A 123 5.94 -6.35 -12.09
C TYR A 123 7.36 -5.91 -11.75
N ARG A 124 8.12 -6.73 -11.01
CA ARG A 124 9.52 -6.44 -10.63
C ARG A 124 10.49 -6.39 -11.79
N SER A 125 10.22 -7.12 -12.87
CA SER A 125 11.08 -7.11 -14.05
C SER A 125 10.94 -5.84 -14.89
N GLY A 126 10.03 -4.93 -14.55
CA GLY A 126 9.78 -3.70 -15.31
C GLY A 126 9.12 -3.94 -16.68
N ARG A 127 8.70 -5.18 -16.96
CA ARG A 127 8.02 -5.57 -18.18
C ARG A 127 6.71 -4.79 -18.37
N THR A 128 6.30 -4.64 -19.62
CA THR A 128 5.08 -3.94 -20.05
C THR A 128 4.21 -4.81 -20.97
N ASP A 129 4.68 -6.00 -21.36
CA ASP A 129 4.06 -6.85 -22.36
C ASP A 129 2.72 -7.47 -21.92
N ARG A 130 2.36 -7.37 -20.63
CA ARG A 130 1.10 -7.87 -20.06
C ARG A 130 0.28 -6.80 -19.36
N ASP A 131 0.59 -5.52 -19.57
CA ASP A 131 -0.10 -4.43 -18.85
C ASP A 131 -1.60 -4.40 -19.14
N GLN A 132 -1.99 -4.68 -20.38
CA GLN A 132 -3.40 -4.81 -20.80
C GLN A 132 -4.13 -5.95 -20.09
N ILE A 133 -3.39 -6.97 -19.63
CA ILE A 133 -3.94 -8.10 -18.88
C ILE A 133 -4.08 -7.75 -17.41
N TYR A 134 -3.05 -7.10 -16.85
CA TYR A 134 -2.98 -6.91 -15.41
C TYR A 134 -3.55 -5.59 -14.88
N PHE A 135 -3.57 -4.53 -15.67
CA PHE A 135 -3.91 -3.18 -15.22
C PHE A 135 -5.13 -2.58 -15.90
N LYS A 136 -5.88 -3.39 -16.67
CA LYS A 136 -7.15 -2.97 -17.26
C LYS A 136 -8.32 -3.54 -16.46
N ARG A 137 -9.34 -2.71 -16.17
CA ARG A 137 -10.54 -3.18 -15.47
C ARG A 137 -11.30 -4.21 -16.30
N GLY A 138 -12.00 -5.11 -15.62
CA GLY A 138 -12.84 -6.15 -16.24
C GLY A 138 -12.08 -7.30 -16.89
N ASN A 139 -10.74 -7.27 -16.94
CA ASN A 139 -9.93 -8.33 -17.53
C ASN A 139 -9.58 -9.43 -16.52
N ILE A 140 -10.61 -10.07 -15.95
CA ILE A 140 -10.45 -11.12 -14.92
C ILE A 140 -10.50 -12.49 -15.59
N ASN A 141 -9.39 -13.22 -15.55
CA ASN A 141 -9.35 -14.61 -16.00
C ASN A 141 -9.64 -15.56 -14.83
N TYR A 142 -10.88 -16.03 -14.74
CA TYR A 142 -11.34 -16.94 -13.68
C TYR A 142 -10.65 -18.31 -13.67
N HIS A 143 -9.94 -18.68 -14.74
CA HIS A 143 -9.19 -19.94 -14.82
C HIS A 143 -7.85 -19.91 -14.07
N ASP A 144 -7.41 -18.74 -13.60
CA ASP A 144 -6.09 -18.56 -12.96
C ASP A 144 -6.08 -18.92 -11.45
N GLY A 145 -7.13 -19.56 -10.93
CA GLY A 145 -7.19 -19.97 -9.52
C GLY A 145 -7.23 -18.78 -8.56
N LEU A 146 -8.12 -17.83 -8.84
CA LEU A 146 -8.21 -16.54 -8.17
C LEU A 146 -8.55 -16.67 -6.67
N ASN A 147 -8.01 -15.77 -5.85
CA ASN A 147 -8.39 -15.63 -4.44
C ASN A 147 -9.87 -15.21 -4.31
N SER A 148 -10.58 -15.62 -3.25
CA SER A 148 -11.97 -15.23 -3.04
C SER A 148 -12.18 -13.71 -2.95
N ILE A 149 -11.14 -12.94 -2.62
CA ILE A 149 -11.19 -11.47 -2.56
C ILE A 149 -11.63 -10.83 -3.87
N VAL A 150 -11.44 -11.51 -5.02
CA VAL A 150 -11.87 -11.03 -6.34
C VAL A 150 -13.38 -10.86 -6.44
N PHE A 151 -14.14 -11.65 -5.69
CA PHE A 151 -15.60 -11.56 -5.71
C PHE A 151 -16.12 -10.39 -4.87
N GLU A 152 -15.24 -9.75 -4.08
CA GLU A 152 -15.58 -8.65 -3.17
C GLU A 152 -15.01 -7.30 -3.62
N ILE A 153 -14.08 -7.27 -4.59
CA ILE A 153 -13.53 -6.01 -5.10
C ILE A 153 -14.55 -5.25 -5.94
N ASP A 154 -14.53 -3.92 -5.84
CA ASP A 154 -15.32 -3.04 -6.68
C ASP A 154 -14.78 -3.04 -8.12
N PRO A 155 -15.49 -3.64 -9.09
CA PRO A 155 -15.00 -3.77 -10.46
C PRO A 155 -14.94 -2.42 -11.20
N SER A 156 -15.62 -1.39 -10.71
CA SER A 156 -15.60 -0.05 -11.32
C SER A 156 -14.30 0.70 -11.03
N PHE A 157 -13.63 0.37 -9.92
CA PHE A 157 -12.46 1.08 -9.45
C PHE A 157 -11.27 0.18 -9.15
N SER A 158 -11.36 -1.15 -9.30
CA SER A 158 -10.26 -2.06 -8.94
C SER A 158 -9.89 -3.02 -10.06
N THR A 159 -8.60 -3.35 -10.13
CA THR A 159 -8.11 -4.48 -10.94
C THR A 159 -7.84 -5.67 -10.04
N PHE A 160 -7.86 -6.87 -10.62
CA PHE A 160 -7.55 -8.10 -9.87
C PHE A 160 -6.19 -8.03 -9.16
N PHE A 161 -5.21 -7.38 -9.80
CA PHE A 161 -3.83 -7.37 -9.34
C PHE A 161 -3.51 -6.24 -8.37
N ASP A 162 -4.48 -5.38 -8.06
CA ASP A 162 -4.31 -4.29 -7.09
C ASP A 162 -3.78 -4.85 -5.75
N TYR A 163 -4.40 -5.90 -5.22
CA TYR A 163 -4.00 -6.50 -3.94
C TYR A 163 -2.55 -7.00 -3.95
N ILE A 164 -2.12 -7.70 -5.00
CA ILE A 164 -0.77 -8.26 -5.10
C ILE A 164 0.26 -7.15 -5.28
N CYS A 165 -0.06 -6.14 -6.10
CA CYS A 165 0.78 -4.97 -6.31
C CYS A 165 0.99 -4.20 -5.00
N ILE A 166 -0.06 -3.98 -4.22
CA ILE A 166 0.00 -3.27 -2.94
C ILE A 166 0.84 -4.05 -1.92
N CYS A 167 0.59 -5.35 -1.75
CA CYS A 167 1.36 -6.18 -0.82
C CYS A 167 2.86 -6.20 -1.18
N SER A 168 3.17 -6.20 -2.49
CA SER A 168 4.55 -6.13 -2.96
C SER A 168 5.23 -4.80 -2.62
N MET A 169 4.53 -3.69 -2.80
CA MET A 169 5.08 -2.36 -2.53
C MET A 169 5.18 -2.05 -1.05
N TYR A 170 4.18 -2.46 -0.26
CA TYR A 170 4.23 -2.41 1.19
C TYR A 170 5.41 -3.21 1.74
N CYS A 171 5.57 -4.47 1.31
CA CYS A 171 6.68 -5.26 1.84
C CYS A 171 8.03 -4.73 1.39
N TRP A 172 8.14 -4.21 0.17
CA TRP A 172 9.35 -3.54 -0.30
C TRP A 172 9.66 -2.28 0.54
N LEU A 173 8.67 -1.45 0.85
CA LEU A 173 8.82 -0.30 1.76
C LEU A 173 9.26 -0.73 3.17
N VAL A 174 8.62 -1.76 3.74
CA VAL A 174 8.96 -2.29 5.07
C VAL A 174 10.35 -2.94 5.11
N LEU A 175 10.78 -3.59 4.03
CA LEU A 175 12.09 -4.25 3.94
C LEU A 175 13.24 -3.29 3.60
N LEU A 176 12.94 -2.16 2.95
CA LEU A 176 13.93 -1.12 2.63
C LEU A 176 13.97 0.02 3.65
N LEU A 177 13.08 0.06 4.63
CA LEU A 177 13.17 0.96 5.78
C LEU A 177 13.96 0.32 6.93
N PRO A 178 15.18 0.80 7.21
CA PRO A 178 15.68 0.97 8.57
C PRO A 178 15.75 2.49 8.86
N PRO A 179 15.19 3.06 9.96
CA PRO A 179 15.23 2.57 11.34
C PRO A 179 14.01 2.97 12.20
N PHE A 180 12.76 3.02 11.71
CA PHE A 180 11.63 3.34 12.62
C PHE A 180 11.50 2.33 13.78
N PHE A 181 11.92 1.07 13.55
CA PHE A 181 12.08 0.03 14.58
C PHE A 181 13.46 -0.04 15.24
N GLN A 182 14.39 0.85 14.88
CA GLN A 182 15.71 0.99 15.50
C GLN A 182 15.90 2.36 16.16
N SER A 183 14.84 3.18 16.26
CA SER A 183 14.90 4.46 16.96
C SER A 183 15.22 4.22 18.45
N PRO A 184 16.33 4.78 18.97
CA PRO A 184 16.68 4.71 20.37
C PRO A 184 15.89 5.69 21.25
N HIS A 185 14.79 6.29 20.75
CA HIS A 185 14.02 7.28 21.51
C HIS A 185 13.19 6.74 22.68
N CYS A 186 13.30 5.44 22.99
CA CYS A 186 13.19 4.99 24.39
C CYS A 186 14.55 5.10 25.07
N SER A 187 14.98 6.33 25.36
CA SER A 187 16.17 6.58 26.17
C SER A 187 15.84 6.39 27.65
N PHE A 188 16.59 5.47 28.26
CA PHE A 188 16.88 5.22 29.68
C PHE A 188 16.33 6.18 30.75
#